data_AF-A0A828ZNC0-F1
#
_entry.id   AF-A0A828ZNC0-F1
#
_cell.length_a   1.000
_cell.length_b   1.000
_cell.length_c   1.000
_cell.angle_alpha   90.00
_cell.angle_beta   90.00
_cell.angle_gamma   90.00
#
_symmetry.space_group_name_H-M   'P 1'
#
loop_
_entity.id
_entity.type
_entity.pdbx_description
1 polymer ?
#
loop_
_entity_poly.entity_id
_entity_poly.type
_entity_poly.pdbx_seq_one_letter_code
_entity_poly.pdbx_strand_id
1 'polypeptide(L)'
;MIQATITEIGTEAINKEEPMLILFDKTATAALRKYSVIQEVSKDEPFSLKAGGTITFDDQSYTIDYVGPMANGNLETVAHVSLIFDTCPEEGQIANGIYLHPHELPAIGLGSQIIYN
;
A
#
# COMPACT_ATOMS: atom_id res chain seq x y z
N MET A 1 0.38 -16.17 1.84
CA MET A 1 1.23 -14.96 1.91
C MET A 1 1.28 -14.36 0.54
N ILE A 2 0.89 -13.10 0.38
CA ILE A 2 0.80 -12.46 -0.93
C ILE A 2 2.04 -11.59 -1.13
N GLN A 3 2.66 -11.70 -2.30
CA GLN A 3 3.84 -10.92 -2.67
C GLN A 3 3.51 -10.02 -3.84
N ALA A 4 4.07 -8.81 -3.84
CA ALA A 4 3.99 -7.89 -4.96
C ALA A 4 5.37 -7.30 -5.25
N THR A 5 5.63 -7.02 -6.53
CA THR A 5 6.88 -6.39 -6.97
C THR A 5 6.59 -4.99 -7.49
N ILE A 6 7.36 -4.01 -7.07
CA ILE A 6 7.25 -2.65 -7.56
C ILE A 6 7.86 -2.56 -8.97
N THR A 7 7.04 -2.15 -9.93
CA THR A 7 7.41 -2.07 -11.35
C THR A 7 7.54 -0.63 -11.85
N GLU A 8 6.89 0.33 -11.19
CA GLU A 8 6.96 1.75 -11.52
C GLU A 8 6.77 2.58 -10.24
N ILE A 9 7.46 3.71 -10.13
CA ILE A 9 7.29 4.66 -9.02
C ILE A 9 7.06 6.04 -9.64
N GLY A 10 5.90 6.62 -9.37
CA GLY A 10 5.58 7.98 -9.78
C GLY A 10 6.52 9.01 -9.17
N THR A 11 6.82 10.08 -9.92
CA THR A 11 7.75 11.13 -9.46
C THR A 11 7.28 11.85 -8.19
N GLU A 12 5.97 11.88 -7.96
CA GLU A 12 5.33 12.50 -6.79
C GLU A 12 4.68 11.45 -5.87
N ALA A 13 4.98 10.16 -6.08
CA ALA A 13 4.34 9.09 -5.31
C ALA A 13 4.87 9.00 -3.87
N ILE A 14 6.08 9.50 -3.61
CA ILE A 14 6.73 9.46 -2.30
C ILE A 14 7.07 10.90 -1.90
N ASN A 15 6.32 11.46 -0.96
CA ASN A 15 6.58 12.78 -0.41
C ASN A 15 6.77 12.68 1.11
N LYS A 16 7.86 13.20 1.65
CA LYS A 16 8.10 13.20 3.11
C LYS A 16 7.12 14.08 3.90
N GLU A 17 6.50 15.05 3.23
CA GLU A 17 5.49 15.92 3.83
C GLU A 17 4.11 15.23 3.90
N GLU A 18 3.90 14.19 3.09
CA GLU A 18 2.67 13.39 3.09
C GLU A 18 3.01 11.93 3.42
N PRO A 19 2.77 11.45 4.65
CA PRO A 19 3.09 10.09 5.07
C PRO A 19 2.09 9.07 4.48
N MET A 20 1.92 9.08 3.17
CA MET A 20 0.96 8.27 2.43
C MET A 20 1.62 7.73 1.16
N LEU A 21 1.33 6.47 0.84
CA LEU A 21 1.75 5.82 -0.38
C LEU A 21 0.52 5.25 -1.10
N ILE A 22 0.28 5.67 -2.33
CA ILE A 22 -0.82 5.16 -3.15
C ILE A 22 -0.29 4.04 -4.03
N LEU A 23 -0.84 2.84 -3.87
CA LEU A 23 -0.51 1.69 -4.71
C LEU A 23 -1.59 1.47 -5.78
N PHE A 24 -1.17 0.96 -6.93
CA PHE A 24 -2.04 0.54 -8.03
C PHE A 24 -1.41 -0.61 -8.83
N ASP A 25 -2.21 -1.33 -9.60
CA ASP A 25 -1.70 -2.19 -10.67
C ASP A 25 -1.40 -1.40 -11.96
N LYS A 26 -0.99 -2.12 -13.00
CA LYS A 26 -0.70 -1.58 -14.33
C LYS A 26 -1.90 -0.92 -15.04
N THR A 27 -3.13 -1.06 -14.52
CA THR A 27 -4.33 -0.46 -15.12
C THR A 27 -4.48 1.02 -14.78
N ALA A 28 -3.68 1.56 -13.84
CA ALA A 28 -3.67 2.99 -13.52
C ALA A 28 -3.41 3.86 -14.76
N THR A 29 -4.18 4.94 -14.89
CA THR A 29 -4.02 5.93 -15.95
C THR A 29 -2.73 6.74 -15.75
N ALA A 30 -2.15 7.26 -16.83
CA ALA A 30 -0.89 8.01 -16.77
C ALA A 30 -0.91 9.19 -15.76
N ALA A 31 -2.06 9.84 -15.58
CA ALA A 31 -2.22 10.91 -14.61
C ALA A 31 -2.11 10.41 -13.16
N LEU A 32 -2.65 9.24 -12.85
CA LEU A 32 -2.58 8.62 -11.52
C LEU A 32 -1.21 8.03 -11.24
N ARG A 33 -0.55 7.45 -12.26
CA ARG A 33 0.80 6.87 -12.13
C ARG A 33 1.83 7.86 -11.60
N LYS A 34 1.69 9.16 -11.91
CA LYS A 34 2.58 10.21 -11.39
C LYS A 34 2.59 10.28 -9.86
N TYR A 35 1.47 9.97 -9.21
CA TYR A 35 1.28 10.06 -7.76
C TYR A 35 1.14 8.69 -7.09
N SER A 36 1.43 7.60 -7.81
CA SER A 36 1.27 6.24 -7.29
C SER A 36 2.46 5.35 -7.61
N VAL A 37 2.55 4.27 -6.86
CA VAL A 37 3.51 3.19 -7.08
C VAL A 37 2.76 2.03 -7.72
N ILE A 38 3.31 1.55 -8.83
CA ILE A 38 2.74 0.45 -9.57
C ILE A 38 3.36 -0.84 -9.08
N GLN A 39 2.50 -1.72 -8.57
CA GLN A 39 2.85 -3.02 -8.08
C GLN A 39 2.26 -4.12 -8.96
N GLU A 40 3.03 -5.18 -9.15
CA GLU A 40 2.57 -6.41 -9.76
C GLU A 40 2.44 -7.48 -8.68
N VAL A 41 1.19 -7.82 -8.35
CA VAL A 41 0.87 -8.79 -7.30
C VAL A 41 0.94 -10.20 -7.87
N SER A 42 1.74 -11.06 -7.24
CA SER A 42 1.73 -12.50 -7.44
C SER A 42 0.60 -13.11 -6.61
N LYS A 43 -0.51 -13.43 -7.27
CA LYS A 43 -1.74 -13.89 -6.62
C LYS A 43 -1.85 -15.40 -6.62
N ASP A 44 -1.48 -16.01 -5.50
CA ASP A 44 -1.84 -17.41 -5.19
C ASP A 44 -3.04 -17.50 -4.23
N GLU A 45 -3.35 -16.41 -3.50
CA GLU A 45 -4.38 -16.36 -2.45
C GLU A 45 -5.10 -14.99 -2.44
N PRO A 46 -6.36 -14.92 -1.95
CA PRO A 46 -7.10 -13.67 -1.84
C PRO A 46 -6.59 -12.78 -0.69
N PHE A 47 -6.68 -11.45 -0.86
CA PHE A 47 -6.31 -10.50 0.19
C PHE A 47 -7.24 -10.59 1.41
N SER A 48 -6.66 -10.69 2.60
CA SER A 48 -7.39 -10.76 3.89
C SER A 48 -6.68 -9.95 4.97
N LEU A 49 -6.27 -8.72 4.63
CA LEU A 49 -5.59 -7.82 5.56
C LEU A 49 -6.55 -7.38 6.66
N LYS A 50 -6.04 -7.32 7.88
CA LYS A 50 -6.77 -6.90 9.09
C LYS A 50 -5.82 -6.25 10.08
N ALA A 51 -6.38 -5.53 11.06
CA ALA A 51 -5.60 -5.02 12.18
C ALA A 51 -4.83 -6.14 12.89
N GLY A 52 -3.57 -5.86 13.24
CA GLY A 52 -2.60 -6.82 13.77
C GLY A 52 -1.90 -7.67 12.71
N GLY A 53 -2.28 -7.57 11.43
CA GLY A 53 -1.50 -8.11 10.30
C GLY A 53 -0.24 -7.28 10.04
N THR A 54 0.57 -7.71 9.08
CA THR A 54 1.83 -7.00 8.76
C THR A 54 2.01 -6.80 7.26
N ILE A 55 2.60 -5.66 6.89
CA ILE A 55 3.03 -5.36 5.52
C ILE A 55 4.53 -5.11 5.58
N THR A 56 5.30 -5.79 4.74
CA THR A 56 6.75 -5.65 4.71
C THR A 56 7.20 -5.15 3.35
N PHE A 57 8.03 -4.11 3.34
CA PHE A 57 8.69 -3.55 2.16
C PHE A 57 10.17 -3.92 2.23
N ASP A 58 10.61 -4.85 1.39
CA ASP A 58 11.95 -5.45 1.47
C ASP A 58 12.29 -5.92 2.90
N ASP A 59 13.08 -5.15 3.64
CA ASP A 59 13.49 -5.44 5.03
C ASP A 59 12.74 -4.61 6.09
N GLN A 60 11.85 -3.70 5.68
CA GLN A 60 11.08 -2.82 6.57
C GLN A 60 9.68 -3.37 6.83
N SER A 61 9.42 -3.79 8.06
CA SER A 61 8.13 -4.36 8.46
C SER A 61 7.26 -3.33 9.19
N TYR A 62 5.98 -3.34 8.83
CA TYR A 62 4.94 -2.48 9.36
C TYR A 62 3.80 -3.33 9.87
N THR A 63 3.23 -2.93 11.00
CA THR A 63 2.04 -3.54 11.58
C THR A 63 0.82 -2.72 11.21
N ILE A 64 -0.28 -3.41 10.93
CA ILE A 64 -1.53 -2.79 10.52
C ILE A 64 -2.34 -2.38 11.75
N ASP A 65 -2.59 -1.09 11.89
CA ASP A 65 -3.48 -0.56 12.93
C ASP A 65 -4.95 -0.64 12.50
N TYR A 66 -5.22 -0.33 11.23
CA TYR A 66 -6.57 -0.29 10.70
C TYR A 66 -6.60 -0.62 9.20
N VAL A 67 -7.65 -1.32 8.78
CA VAL A 67 -7.93 -1.62 7.37
C VAL A 67 -9.30 -1.08 7.02
N GLY A 68 -9.35 -0.18 6.05
CA GLY A 68 -10.59 0.37 5.53
C GLY A 68 -11.47 -0.70 4.87
N PRO A 69 -12.80 -0.54 4.89
CA PRO A 69 -13.74 -1.55 4.40
C PRO A 69 -13.59 -1.87 2.90
N MET A 70 -12.99 -0.98 2.11
CA MET A 70 -12.76 -1.18 0.67
C MET A 70 -11.34 -1.64 0.33
N ALA A 71 -10.40 -1.64 1.28
CA ALA A 71 -8.99 -1.92 1.02
C ALA A 71 -8.74 -3.31 0.42
N ASN A 72 -9.26 -4.37 1.05
CA ASN A 72 -9.08 -5.73 0.54
C ASN A 72 -9.75 -5.93 -0.84
N GLY A 73 -10.93 -5.36 -1.06
CA GLY A 73 -11.64 -5.47 -2.33
C GLY A 73 -10.93 -4.73 -3.48
N ASN A 74 -10.36 -3.56 -3.20
CA ASN A 74 -9.62 -2.79 -4.19
C ASN A 74 -8.24 -3.38 -4.48
N LEU A 75 -7.57 -3.95 -3.48
CA LEU A 75 -6.36 -4.77 -3.67
C LEU A 75 -6.65 -5.98 -4.56
N GLU A 76 -7.79 -6.63 -4.36
CA GLU A 76 -8.19 -7.78 -5.16
C GLU A 76 -8.55 -7.39 -6.60
N THR A 77 -9.17 -6.25 -6.84
CA THR A 77 -9.65 -5.88 -8.18
C THR A 77 -8.59 -5.21 -9.04
N VAL A 78 -7.86 -4.24 -8.50
CA VAL A 78 -6.92 -3.36 -9.24
C VAL A 78 -5.62 -3.11 -8.49
N ALA A 79 -5.27 -3.95 -7.51
CA ALA A 79 -4.14 -3.78 -6.59
C ALA A 79 -4.05 -2.38 -5.97
N HIS A 80 -5.20 -1.74 -5.76
CA HIS A 80 -5.27 -0.35 -5.34
C HIS A 80 -5.49 -0.21 -3.83
N VAL A 81 -4.58 0.46 -3.15
CA VAL A 81 -4.73 0.81 -1.73
C VAL A 81 -3.96 2.07 -1.39
N SER A 82 -4.43 2.84 -0.41
CA SER A 82 -3.68 3.94 0.19
C SER A 82 -3.07 3.46 1.50
N LEU A 83 -1.74 3.36 1.55
CA LEU A 83 -1.03 3.06 2.78
C LEU A 83 -0.71 4.35 3.49
N ILE A 84 -1.07 4.44 4.77
CA ILE A 84 -0.99 5.65 5.57
C ILE A 84 -0.08 5.35 6.74
N PHE A 85 1.05 6.02 6.79
CA PHE A 85 2.08 5.88 7.81
C PHE A 85 1.84 6.93 8.89
N ASP A 86 0.64 6.96 9.45
CA ASP A 86 0.23 7.90 10.49
C ASP A 86 -0.87 7.27 11.36
N THR A 87 -1.19 7.93 12.48
CA THR A 87 -2.27 7.53 13.38
C THR A 87 -3.61 7.48 12.66
N CYS A 88 -4.35 6.40 12.89
CA CYS A 88 -5.73 6.27 12.42
C CYS A 88 -6.63 7.25 13.20
N PRO A 89 -7.33 8.20 12.54
CA PRO A 89 -8.24 9.10 13.22
C PRO A 89 -9.48 8.36 13.71
N GLU A 90 -10.17 8.91 14.73
CA GLU A 90 -11.42 8.32 15.24
C GLU A 90 -12.59 8.43 14.23
N GLU A 91 -12.58 9.46 13.39
CA GLU A 91 -13.57 9.70 12.33
C GLU A 91 -12.89 10.08 11.00
N GLY A 92 -13.56 9.80 9.89
CA GLY A 92 -13.06 10.17 8.55
C GLY A 92 -11.95 9.25 8.04
N GLN A 93 -11.90 8.00 8.51
CA GLN A 93 -10.93 7.02 8.00
C GLN A 93 -11.10 6.82 6.49
N ILE A 94 -9.98 6.70 5.78
CA ILE A 94 -10.00 6.46 4.35
C ILE A 94 -10.54 5.05 4.10
N ALA A 95 -11.63 4.94 3.32
CA ALA A 95 -12.28 3.65 3.06
C ALA A 95 -11.36 2.64 2.36
N ASN A 96 -10.43 3.15 1.53
CA ASN A 96 -9.37 2.38 0.88
C ASN A 96 -8.00 2.51 1.58
N GLY A 97 -8.00 2.98 2.83
CA GLY A 97 -6.81 3.24 3.61
C GLY A 97 -6.37 2.04 4.42
N ILE A 98 -5.07 1.84 4.56
CA ILE A 98 -4.47 0.95 5.55
C ILE A 98 -3.53 1.80 6.38
N TYR A 99 -3.80 1.89 7.68
CA TYR A 99 -2.97 2.64 8.61
C TYR A 99 -1.91 1.70 9.18
N LEU A 100 -0.67 2.16 9.14
CA LEU A 100 0.52 1.37 9.40
C LEU A 100 1.42 2.06 10.42
N HIS A 101 2.03 1.25 11.29
CA HIS A 101 3.10 1.68 12.18
C HIS A 101 4.34 0.78 12.02
N PRO A 102 5.57 1.33 12.03
CA PRO A 102 5.95 2.71 12.34
C PRO A 102 5.55 3.73 11.25
N HIS A 103 5.48 5.01 11.60
CA HIS A 103 5.03 6.11 10.73
C HIS A 103 6.13 6.62 9.76
N GLU A 104 7.11 5.77 9.46
CA GLU A 104 8.22 6.10 8.57
C GLU A 104 7.91 5.58 7.17
N LEU A 105 8.07 6.44 6.15
CA LEU A 105 7.90 6.00 4.76
C LEU A 105 8.92 4.91 4.40
N PRO A 106 8.50 3.86 3.68
CA PRO A 106 9.40 2.79 3.29
C PRO A 106 10.37 3.28 2.20
N ALA A 107 11.60 2.77 2.26
CA ALA A 107 12.64 3.00 1.27
C ALA A 107 12.45 2.03 0.10
N ILE A 108 11.51 2.35 -0.78
CA ILE A 108 11.17 1.54 -1.95
C ILE A 108 11.92 1.99 -3.21
N GLY A 109 12.25 1.03 -4.07
CA GLY A 109 12.82 1.23 -5.39
C GLY A 109 12.17 0.34 -6.45
N LEU A 110 12.60 0.48 -7.71
CA LEU A 110 12.19 -0.46 -8.76
C LEU A 110 12.69 -1.87 -8.42
N GLY A 111 11.78 -2.85 -8.45
CA GLY A 111 12.06 -4.23 -8.08
C GLY A 111 11.92 -4.52 -6.58
N SER A 112 11.63 -3.53 -5.74
CA SER A 112 11.33 -3.75 -4.32
C SER A 112 10.12 -4.67 -4.16
N GLN A 113 10.16 -5.50 -3.12
CA GLN A 113 9.12 -6.46 -2.81
C GLN A 113 8.22 -5.97 -1.68
N ILE A 114 6.92 -6.14 -1.86
CA ILE A 114 5.89 -5.90 -0.85
C ILE A 114 5.31 -7.26 -0.44
N ILE A 115 5.31 -7.56 0.84
CA ILE A 115 4.77 -8.80 1.40
C ILE A 115 3.58 -8.45 2.30
N TYR A 116 2.43 -9.06 2.01
CA TYR A 116 1.18 -8.88 2.73
C TYR A 116 0.87 -10.13 3.57
N ASN A 117 0.78 -9.95 4.89
CA ASN A 117 0.59 -11.02 5.90
C ASN A 117 -0.63 -10.80 6.80
#